data_AF-A0A961HEC4-F1
#
_entry.id   AF-A0A961HEC4-F1
#
_cell.length_a   1.000
_cell.length_b   1.000
_cell.length_c   1.000
_cell.angle_alpha   90.00
_cell.angle_beta   90.00
_cell.angle_gamma   90.00
#
_symmetry.space_group_name_H-M   'P 1'
#
loop_
_entity.id
_entity.type
_entity.pdbx_description
1 polymer ?
#
loop_
_entity_poly.entity_id
_entity_poly.type
_entity_poly.pdbx_seq_one_letter_code
_entity_poly.pdbx_strand_id
1 'polypeptide(L)'
;MPIPDPWDRETFVEQVSALRGRPIRLIPVDTATIIDSPCGLWLSRDNDDLLLYAAGTSDYHIDQIVCHEVGHMILGHDQMLSHRADRDDTTGVCGSLLPDLDPETVNAVLARGEFSNDQEHEAETFASLLLVATAESPDTPFTEVRRRTPSRRGRLAALAGIALAGDPTSRAWRALQPLREDLAAVVPPTTPICDSPSRRKSTMELHQTDVAIRDSILQLRPYFRDVDPEQMAQCHRSEFIEPDQIPCVKMALQLAEALASRAAGEPPAQTPAISLLAMRRLADLEDDTAQMRRLVRWWPLVTEVVKKRRGRIDGAVV
;
A
#
# COMPACT_ATOMS: atom_id res chain seq x y z
N MET A 1 15.05 -7.35 18.28
CA MET A 1 15.55 -7.63 16.93
C MET A 1 16.28 -6.39 16.43
N PRO A 2 17.51 -6.50 15.90
CA PRO A 2 18.17 -5.35 15.29
C PRO A 2 17.35 -4.88 14.08
N ILE A 3 17.18 -3.56 13.95
CA ILE A 3 16.56 -2.95 12.77
C ILE A 3 17.71 -2.32 11.97
N PRO A 4 17.85 -2.61 10.67
CA PRO A 4 18.92 -2.02 9.85
C PRO A 4 18.87 -0.49 9.86
N ASP A 5 20.04 0.13 9.95
CA ASP A 5 20.23 1.57 9.82
C ASP A 5 21.49 1.83 8.96
N PRO A 6 21.35 2.35 7.72
CA PRO A 6 20.09 2.71 7.06
C PRO A 6 19.20 1.48 6.77
N TRP A 7 17.91 1.72 6.55
CA TRP A 7 16.95 0.66 6.22
C TRP A 7 17.35 -0.07 4.94
N ASP A 8 17.38 -1.41 5.01
CA ASP A 8 17.56 -2.30 3.88
C ASP A 8 16.74 -3.58 4.12
N ARG A 9 15.81 -3.87 3.21
CA ARG A 9 14.87 -4.99 3.32
C ARG A 9 15.59 -6.34 3.36
N GLU A 10 16.60 -6.55 2.51
CA GLU A 10 17.30 -7.83 2.44
C GLU A 10 18.07 -8.09 3.74
N THR A 11 18.80 -7.07 4.22
CA THR A 11 19.51 -7.13 5.51
C THR A 11 18.54 -7.40 6.67
N PHE A 12 17.36 -6.77 6.66
CA PHE A 12 16.33 -7.02 7.67
C PHE A 12 15.87 -8.48 7.68
N VAL A 13 15.56 -9.03 6.50
CA VAL A 13 15.11 -10.43 6.35
C VAL A 13 16.21 -11.42 6.72
N GLU A 14 17.47 -11.14 6.37
CA GLU A 14 18.63 -11.95 6.79
C GLU A 14 18.77 -11.99 8.31
N GLN A 15 18.56 -10.86 8.99
CA GLN A 15 18.61 -10.79 10.46
C GLN A 15 17.47 -11.57 11.10
N VAL A 16 16.24 -11.50 10.55
CA VAL A 16 15.09 -12.29 11.02
C VAL A 16 15.34 -13.78 10.81
N SER A 17 15.85 -14.16 9.63
CA SER A 17 16.25 -15.53 9.29
C SER A 17 17.27 -16.09 10.29
N ALA A 18 18.31 -15.32 10.62
CA ALA A 18 19.30 -15.69 11.62
C ALA A 18 18.70 -15.86 13.02
N LEU A 19 17.77 -14.99 13.42
CA LEU A 19 17.08 -15.09 14.72
C LEU A 19 16.18 -16.32 14.80
N ARG A 20 15.51 -16.68 13.70
CA ARG A 20 14.67 -17.88 13.62
C ARG A 20 15.48 -19.17 13.47
N GLY A 21 16.74 -19.07 13.05
CA GLY A 21 17.56 -20.24 12.69
C GLY A 21 17.04 -20.97 11.45
N ARG A 22 16.26 -20.28 10.61
CA ARG A 22 15.59 -20.83 9.41
C ARG A 22 15.73 -19.83 8.27
N PRO A 23 16.24 -20.23 7.09
CA PRO A 23 16.31 -19.36 5.92
C PRO A 23 14.94 -18.79 5.56
N ILE A 24 14.91 -17.51 5.18
CA ILE A 24 13.72 -16.84 4.63
C ILE A 24 14.07 -16.42 3.21
N ARG A 25 13.19 -16.74 2.24
CA ARG A 25 13.35 -16.30 0.85
C ARG A 25 12.20 -15.41 0.43
N LEU A 26 12.54 -14.23 -0.07
CA LEU A 26 11.60 -13.26 -0.64
C LEU A 26 11.26 -13.63 -2.08
N ILE A 27 9.97 -13.78 -2.39
CA ILE A 27 9.51 -14.15 -3.74
C ILE A 27 8.51 -13.11 -4.25
N PRO A 28 8.86 -12.29 -5.27
CA PRO A 28 7.89 -11.42 -5.91
C PRO A 28 6.88 -12.26 -6.69
N VAL A 29 5.58 -12.01 -6.48
CA VAL A 29 4.50 -12.66 -7.21
C VAL A 29 3.59 -11.65 -7.89
N ASP A 30 3.10 -11.98 -9.07
CA ASP A 30 2.07 -11.19 -9.73
C ASP A 30 0.69 -11.61 -9.23
N THR A 31 0.14 -10.84 -8.29
CA THR A 31 -1.19 -11.08 -7.72
C THR A 31 -2.33 -10.61 -8.63
N ALA A 32 -2.03 -10.01 -9.80
CA ALA A 32 -3.06 -9.47 -10.70
C ALA A 32 -4.06 -10.51 -11.22
N THR A 33 -3.75 -11.80 -11.12
CA THR A 33 -4.62 -12.90 -11.54
C THR A 33 -5.50 -13.46 -10.43
N ILE A 34 -5.26 -13.08 -9.17
CA ILE A 34 -5.95 -13.65 -8.01
C ILE A 34 -6.77 -12.56 -7.33
N ILE A 35 -8.08 -12.63 -7.53
CA ILE A 35 -9.06 -11.73 -6.90
C ILE A 35 -9.05 -11.99 -5.39
N ASP A 36 -9.05 -10.92 -4.61
CA ASP A 36 -9.05 -10.97 -3.13
C ASP A 36 -7.86 -11.75 -2.53
N SER A 37 -6.79 -11.92 -3.31
CA SER A 37 -5.51 -12.47 -2.82
C SER A 37 -4.91 -11.54 -1.77
N PRO A 38 -4.28 -12.09 -0.72
CA PRO A 38 -3.50 -11.26 0.19
C PRO A 38 -2.34 -10.60 -0.54
N CYS A 39 -1.94 -9.40 -0.07
CA CYS A 39 -0.85 -8.64 -0.67
C CYS A 39 0.53 -9.26 -0.35
N GLY A 40 0.61 -10.12 0.67
CA GLY A 40 1.73 -10.97 1.00
C GLY A 40 1.28 -12.37 1.41
N LEU A 41 2.21 -13.31 1.49
CA LEU A 41 1.93 -14.66 1.98
C LEU A 41 3.19 -15.26 2.62
N TRP A 42 3.02 -15.89 3.77
CA TRP A 42 4.07 -16.71 4.37
C TRP A 42 3.78 -18.19 4.16
N LEU A 43 4.67 -18.86 3.42
CA LEU A 43 4.69 -20.31 3.25
C LEU A 43 5.77 -20.92 4.15
N SER A 44 5.37 -21.74 5.12
CA SER A 44 6.33 -22.48 5.93
C SER A 44 6.62 -23.83 5.30
N ARG A 45 7.91 -24.16 5.10
CA ARG A 45 8.38 -25.45 4.58
C ARG A 45 9.26 -26.13 5.61
N ASP A 46 9.73 -27.34 5.32
CA ASP A 46 10.54 -28.10 6.28
C ASP A 46 11.86 -27.40 6.63
N ASN A 47 12.52 -26.82 5.62
CA ASN A 47 13.90 -26.35 5.73
C ASN A 47 14.06 -24.83 5.61
N ASP A 48 13.00 -24.12 5.22
CA ASP A 48 13.00 -22.68 5.00
C ASP A 48 11.56 -22.13 5.01
N ASP A 49 11.45 -20.81 5.04
CA ASP A 49 10.21 -20.08 4.93
C ASP A 49 10.25 -19.26 3.62
N LEU A 50 9.16 -19.28 2.84
CA LEU A 50 8.99 -18.40 1.68
C LEU A 50 8.06 -17.27 2.07
N LEU A 51 8.48 -16.04 1.78
CA LEU A 51 7.68 -14.84 2.00
C LEU A 51 7.41 -14.23 0.63
N LEU A 52 6.19 -14.44 0.15
CA LEU A 52 5.72 -13.93 -1.12
C LEU A 52 5.18 -12.52 -0.89
N TYR A 53 5.41 -11.63 -1.85
CA TYR A 53 4.84 -10.29 -1.82
C TYR A 53 4.36 -9.89 -3.21
N ALA A 54 3.29 -9.10 -3.25
CA ALA A 54 2.74 -8.58 -4.47
C ALA A 54 3.75 -7.64 -5.16
N ALA A 55 4.26 -8.06 -6.31
CA ALA A 55 5.02 -7.20 -7.20
C ALA A 55 4.11 -6.14 -7.84
N GLY A 56 4.67 -5.05 -8.36
CA GLY A 56 3.86 -4.00 -9.00
C GLY A 56 3.16 -3.08 -8.01
N THR A 57 3.83 -2.75 -6.92
CA THR A 57 3.53 -1.61 -6.03
C THR A 57 4.85 -0.89 -5.70
N SER A 58 4.82 0.19 -4.92
CA SER A 58 6.04 0.91 -4.55
C SER A 58 6.96 0.07 -3.67
N ASP A 59 8.28 0.34 -3.71
CA ASP A 59 9.26 -0.34 -2.86
C ASP A 59 8.91 -0.17 -1.38
N TYR A 60 8.52 1.04 -0.97
CA TYR A 60 8.06 1.30 0.40
C TYR A 60 6.84 0.44 0.80
N HIS A 61 5.90 0.22 -0.13
CA HIS A 61 4.75 -0.65 0.14
C HIS A 61 5.13 -2.14 0.14
N ILE A 62 6.10 -2.55 -0.67
CA ILE A 62 6.66 -3.91 -0.58
C ILE A 62 7.31 -4.10 0.79
N ASP A 63 8.04 -3.10 1.29
CA ASP A 63 8.66 -3.17 2.61
C ASP A 63 7.58 -3.29 3.71
N GLN A 64 6.44 -2.60 3.57
CA GLN A 64 5.31 -2.75 4.48
C GLN A 64 4.75 -4.18 4.45
N ILE A 65 4.51 -4.74 3.26
CA ILE A 65 4.04 -6.13 3.10
C ILE A 65 5.02 -7.08 3.77
N VAL A 66 6.32 -6.96 3.50
CA VAL A 66 7.34 -7.85 4.08
C VAL A 66 7.42 -7.70 5.60
N CYS A 67 7.37 -6.48 6.12
CA CYS A 67 7.37 -6.25 7.56
C CYS A 67 6.09 -6.79 8.23
N HIS A 68 4.95 -6.76 7.54
CA HIS A 68 3.69 -7.33 8.01
C HIS A 68 3.79 -8.85 8.15
N GLU A 69 4.25 -9.54 7.10
CA GLU A 69 4.47 -11.00 7.14
C GLU A 69 5.51 -11.42 8.20
N VAL A 70 6.60 -10.65 8.34
CA VAL A 70 7.57 -10.84 9.43
C VAL A 70 6.94 -10.58 10.80
N GLY A 71 5.99 -9.63 10.90
CA GLY A 71 5.20 -9.39 12.10
C GLY A 71 4.50 -10.67 12.59
N HIS A 72 3.82 -11.39 11.70
CA HIS A 72 3.22 -12.69 12.02
C HIS A 72 4.26 -13.69 12.54
N MET A 73 5.44 -13.75 11.93
CA MET A 73 6.52 -14.65 12.35
C MET A 73 7.08 -14.31 13.74
N ILE A 74 7.29 -13.03 14.03
CA ILE A 74 7.92 -12.56 15.28
C ILE A 74 6.94 -12.61 16.44
N LEU A 75 5.66 -12.31 16.19
CA LEU A 75 4.59 -12.37 17.18
C LEU A 75 4.08 -13.81 17.41
N GLY A 76 4.55 -14.77 16.63
CA GLY A 76 4.24 -16.20 16.80
C GLY A 76 2.82 -16.56 16.41
N HIS A 77 2.25 -15.87 15.42
CA HIS A 77 0.88 -16.11 14.95
C HIS A 77 0.71 -17.49 14.30
N ASP A 78 1.81 -18.14 13.88
CA ASP A 78 1.85 -19.51 13.35
C ASP A 78 1.57 -20.59 14.41
N GLN A 79 1.97 -20.35 15.66
CA GLN A 79 1.86 -21.36 16.72
C GLN A 79 0.40 -21.62 17.14
N MET A 80 -0.47 -20.63 16.92
CA MET A 80 -1.90 -20.71 17.23
C MET A 80 -2.73 -21.35 16.11
N LEU A 81 -2.15 -21.51 14.91
CA LEU A 81 -2.79 -22.10 13.74
C LEU A 81 -2.55 -23.61 13.68
N SER A 82 -2.66 -24.29 14.82
CA SER A 82 -2.35 -25.72 15.01
C SER A 82 -3.24 -26.70 14.20
N HIS A 83 -4.05 -26.20 13.28
CA HIS A 83 -4.77 -26.98 12.29
C HIS A 83 -4.03 -26.86 10.96
N ARG A 84 -3.47 -27.99 10.50
CA ARG A 84 -2.96 -28.16 9.13
C ARG A 84 -3.93 -27.46 8.18
N ALA A 85 -3.45 -26.45 7.45
CA ALA A 85 -4.18 -25.84 6.36
C ALA A 85 -4.82 -26.93 5.51
N ASP A 86 -6.05 -26.71 5.04
CA ASP A 86 -6.68 -27.68 4.13
C ASP A 86 -5.75 -27.86 2.92
N ARG A 87 -5.38 -29.12 2.63
CA ARG A 87 -4.37 -29.42 1.60
C ARG A 87 -4.83 -28.97 0.22
N ASP A 88 -6.14 -28.87 0.03
CA ASP A 88 -6.78 -28.41 -1.21
C ASP A 88 -6.54 -26.90 -1.44
N ASP A 89 -6.68 -26.07 -0.41
CA ASP A 89 -6.38 -24.64 -0.48
C ASP A 89 -4.88 -24.38 -0.70
N THR A 90 -4.03 -25.19 -0.06
CA THR A 90 -2.58 -25.12 -0.22
C THR A 90 -2.13 -25.42 -1.66
N THR A 91 -2.74 -26.42 -2.30
CA THR A 91 -2.41 -26.81 -3.68
C THR A 91 -2.92 -25.80 -4.70
N GLY A 92 -4.09 -25.20 -4.49
CA GLY A 92 -4.62 -24.15 -5.36
C GLY A 92 -3.74 -22.89 -5.37
N VAL A 93 -3.37 -22.39 -4.18
CA VAL A 93 -2.52 -21.19 -4.05
C VAL A 93 -1.12 -21.44 -4.61
N CYS A 94 -0.49 -22.59 -4.28
CA CYS A 94 0.83 -22.93 -4.81
C CYS A 94 0.79 -23.11 -6.33
N GLY A 95 -0.20 -23.83 -6.88
CA GLY A 95 -0.29 -24.03 -8.34
C GLY A 95 -0.46 -22.74 -9.14
N SER A 96 -1.14 -21.73 -8.57
CA SER A 96 -1.35 -20.44 -9.22
C SER A 96 -0.18 -19.47 -9.06
N LEU A 97 0.45 -19.40 -7.88
CA LEU A 97 1.50 -18.40 -7.59
C LEU A 97 2.91 -18.94 -7.77
N LEU A 98 3.13 -20.22 -7.49
CA LEU A 98 4.42 -20.90 -7.54
C LEU A 98 4.27 -22.27 -8.24
N PRO A 99 3.99 -22.29 -9.55
CA PRO A 99 3.72 -23.53 -10.29
C PRO A 99 4.87 -24.54 -10.24
N ASP A 100 6.10 -24.07 -9.99
CA ASP A 100 7.30 -24.91 -9.86
C ASP A 100 7.55 -25.42 -8.42
N LEU A 101 6.75 -24.98 -7.44
CA LEU A 101 6.86 -25.44 -6.05
C LEU A 101 6.08 -26.75 -5.89
N ASP A 102 6.76 -27.79 -5.39
CA ASP A 102 6.10 -29.02 -4.96
C ASP A 102 5.24 -28.73 -3.70
N PRO A 103 3.90 -28.83 -3.79
CA PRO A 103 3.01 -28.54 -2.67
C PRO A 103 3.23 -29.49 -1.48
N GLU A 104 3.79 -30.68 -1.70
CA GLU A 104 4.10 -31.61 -0.60
C GLU A 104 5.19 -31.07 0.34
N THR A 105 5.99 -30.09 -0.12
CA THR A 105 7.03 -29.45 0.68
C THR A 105 6.50 -28.31 1.56
N VAL A 106 5.23 -27.97 1.43
CA VAL A 106 4.58 -26.87 2.17
C VAL A 106 3.88 -27.44 3.40
N ASN A 107 4.31 -27.00 4.58
CA ASN A 107 3.72 -27.39 5.85
C ASN A 107 2.48 -26.56 6.18
N ALA A 108 2.49 -25.28 5.83
CA ALA A 108 1.39 -24.35 6.05
C ALA A 108 1.43 -23.20 5.03
N VAL A 109 0.24 -22.74 4.63
CA VAL A 109 0.02 -21.54 3.82
C VAL A 109 -0.67 -20.52 4.70
N LEU A 110 0.07 -19.55 5.21
CA LEU A 110 -0.47 -18.59 6.15
C LEU A 110 -0.94 -17.36 5.38
N ALA A 111 -2.21 -17.39 4.95
CA ALA A 111 -2.88 -16.29 4.25
C ALA A 111 -3.72 -15.43 5.21
N ARG A 112 -4.02 -14.19 4.81
CA ARG A 112 -4.87 -13.23 5.56
C ARG A 112 -6.19 -13.79 6.08
N GLY A 113 -6.77 -14.79 5.41
CA GLY A 113 -8.03 -15.42 5.84
C GLY A 113 -7.88 -16.40 7.01
N GLU A 114 -6.65 -16.79 7.35
CA GLU A 114 -6.36 -17.73 8.44
C GLU A 114 -6.10 -17.03 9.78
N PHE A 115 -5.82 -15.72 9.77
CA PHE A 115 -5.55 -14.94 10.97
C PHE A 115 -6.81 -14.25 11.51
N SER A 116 -6.88 -14.11 12.82
CA SER A 116 -7.91 -13.29 13.46
C SER A 116 -7.69 -11.80 13.19
N ASN A 117 -8.76 -10.99 13.27
CA ASN A 117 -8.65 -9.53 13.14
C ASN A 117 -7.62 -8.91 14.09
N ASP A 118 -7.47 -9.47 15.29
CA ASP A 118 -6.50 -8.99 16.28
C ASP A 118 -5.06 -9.28 15.83
N GLN A 119 -4.79 -10.50 15.32
CA GLN A 119 -3.47 -10.88 14.79
C GLN A 119 -3.08 -10.05 13.57
N GLU A 120 -4.02 -9.83 12.65
CA GLU A 120 -3.83 -8.95 11.49
C GLU A 120 -3.52 -7.51 11.94
N HIS A 121 -4.24 -7.02 12.96
CA HIS A 121 -4.01 -5.68 13.51
C HIS A 121 -2.64 -5.56 14.21
N GLU A 122 -2.22 -6.60 14.95
CA GLU A 122 -0.91 -6.64 15.61
C GLU A 122 0.24 -6.65 14.59
N ALA A 123 0.15 -7.48 13.54
CA ALA A 123 1.14 -7.54 12.46
C ALA A 123 1.23 -6.22 11.69
N GLU A 124 0.09 -5.60 11.35
CA GLU A 124 0.03 -4.31 10.68
C GLU A 124 0.63 -3.19 11.53
N THR A 125 0.35 -3.20 12.83
CA THR A 125 0.89 -2.22 13.78
C THR A 125 2.39 -2.39 13.93
N PHE A 126 2.87 -3.64 14.02
CA PHE A 126 4.30 -3.95 14.04
C PHE A 126 5.02 -3.38 12.81
N ALA A 127 4.53 -3.69 11.61
CA ALA A 127 5.12 -3.23 10.36
C ALA A 127 5.15 -1.70 10.26
N SER A 128 4.01 -1.08 10.59
CA SER A 128 3.86 0.37 10.57
C SER A 128 4.82 1.06 11.56
N LEU A 129 4.97 0.52 12.77
CA LEU A 129 5.88 1.08 13.78
C LEU A 129 7.34 0.99 13.33
N LEU A 130 7.69 -0.13 12.71
CA LEU A 130 9.04 -0.39 12.25
C LEU A 130 9.43 0.58 11.13
N LEU A 131 8.60 0.75 10.10
CA LEU A 131 8.90 1.64 8.98
C LEU A 131 8.82 3.14 9.35
N VAL A 132 7.92 3.52 10.25
CA VAL A 132 7.89 4.90 10.76
C VAL A 132 9.16 5.20 11.57
N ALA A 133 9.61 4.25 12.41
CA ALA A 133 10.82 4.43 13.20
C ALA A 133 12.09 4.53 12.34
N THR A 134 12.19 3.78 11.24
CA THR A 134 13.34 3.84 10.33
C THR A 134 13.37 5.13 9.51
N ALA A 135 12.21 5.66 9.13
CA ALA A 135 12.10 6.95 8.43
C ALA A 135 12.42 8.16 9.34
N GLU A 136 12.20 8.03 10.65
CA GLU A 136 12.47 9.10 11.61
C GLU A 136 13.93 9.16 12.11
N SER A 137 14.79 8.19 11.76
CA SER A 137 16.23 8.20 12.07
C SER A 137 16.98 9.16 11.14
N PRO A 138 17.37 10.37 11.58
CA PRO A 138 18.11 11.29 10.72
C PRO A 138 19.60 10.98 10.86
N ASP A 139 20.26 10.77 9.72
CA ASP A 139 21.70 10.97 9.59
C ASP A 139 22.05 12.37 10.12
N THR A 140 22.54 12.45 11.36
CA THR A 140 22.98 13.71 11.95
C THR A 140 24.48 13.61 12.22
N PRO A 141 25.35 14.05 11.28
CA PRO A 141 26.71 14.36 11.65
C PRO A 141 26.64 15.57 12.59
N PHE A 142 26.97 15.35 13.87
CA PHE A 142 27.29 16.42 14.80
C PHE A 142 28.47 17.22 14.24
N THR A 143 28.18 18.29 13.49
CA THR A 143 29.15 19.35 13.22
C THR A 143 28.68 20.61 13.90
N GLU A 144 29.43 20.94 14.94
CA GLU A 144 29.33 22.14 15.76
C GLU A 144 29.60 23.39 14.90
N VAL A 145 28.59 23.88 14.18
CA VAL A 145 28.65 25.20 13.55
C VAL A 145 28.32 26.24 14.61
N ARG A 146 29.36 26.90 15.11
CA ARG A 146 29.34 28.09 15.98
C ARG A 146 28.28 29.11 15.52
N ARG A 147 27.08 29.06 16.11
CA ARG A 147 25.98 29.99 15.79
C ARG A 147 26.25 31.36 16.42
N ARG A 148 26.41 32.38 15.57
CA ARG A 148 26.19 33.78 15.96
C ARG A 148 24.70 33.96 16.31
N THR A 149 24.42 34.50 17.49
CA THR A 149 23.07 34.70 18.01
C THR A 149 22.29 35.71 17.16
N PRO A 150 21.11 35.37 16.60
CA PRO A 150 20.30 36.34 15.88
C PRO A 150 19.47 37.22 16.82
N SER A 151 19.18 38.43 16.35
CA SER A 151 18.45 39.48 17.08
C SER A 151 17.00 39.08 17.38
N ARG A 152 16.39 39.75 18.37
CA ARG A 152 15.05 39.46 18.91
C ARG A 152 13.93 39.46 17.84
N ARG A 153 14.09 40.20 16.74
CA ARG A 153 13.16 40.23 15.59
C ARG A 153 13.23 38.96 14.72
N GLY A 154 14.41 38.33 14.58
CA GLY A 154 14.56 37.07 13.84
C GLY A 154 13.91 35.87 14.53
N ARG A 155 13.83 35.89 15.86
CA ARG A 155 13.19 34.80 16.64
C ARG A 155 11.68 34.78 16.48
N LEU A 156 11.04 35.95 16.36
CA LEU A 156 9.59 36.04 16.14
C LEU A 156 9.20 35.62 14.71
N ALA A 157 10.02 35.92 13.70
CA ALA A 157 9.79 35.43 12.33
C ALA A 157 10.01 33.91 12.21
N ALA A 158 11.00 33.35 12.91
CA ALA A 158 11.21 31.90 12.96
C ALA A 158 10.07 31.18 13.72
N LEU A 159 9.60 31.75 14.83
CA LEU A 159 8.44 31.22 15.55
C LEU A 159 7.12 31.38 14.77
N ALA A 160 6.97 32.46 14.00
CA ALA A 160 5.84 32.64 13.09
C ALA A 160 5.91 31.67 11.89
N GLY A 161 7.09 31.39 11.35
CA GLY A 161 7.31 30.38 10.31
C GLY A 161 6.97 28.97 10.81
N ILE A 162 7.31 28.63 12.06
CA ILE A 162 6.94 27.36 12.70
C ILE A 162 5.44 27.32 13.04
N ALA A 163 4.82 28.44 13.40
CA ALA A 163 3.39 28.54 13.65
C ALA A 163 2.53 28.55 12.37
N LEU A 164 3.09 29.00 11.23
CA LEU A 164 2.44 29.02 9.91
C LEU A 164 2.73 27.74 9.09
N ALA A 165 3.80 27.01 9.40
CA ALA A 165 3.99 25.63 8.97
C ALA A 165 3.03 24.74 9.77
N GLY A 166 1.72 24.88 9.52
CA GLY A 166 0.71 24.10 10.21
C GLY A 166 0.96 22.60 10.05
N ASP A 167 0.27 21.79 10.85
CA ASP A 167 0.23 20.33 10.83
C ASP A 167 0.13 19.69 9.42
N PRO A 168 1.27 19.31 8.78
CA PRO A 168 1.30 18.78 7.42
C PRO A 168 0.77 17.35 7.34
N THR A 169 1.08 16.52 8.35
CA THR A 169 0.60 15.16 8.51
C THR A 169 -0.92 15.11 8.50
N SER A 170 -1.57 15.91 9.35
CA SER A 170 -3.04 15.95 9.35
C SER A 170 -3.64 16.52 8.08
N ARG A 171 -2.94 17.43 7.38
CA ARG A 171 -3.39 17.92 6.07
C ARG A 171 -3.31 16.83 5.00
N ALA A 172 -2.21 16.09 4.95
CA ALA A 172 -2.05 14.96 4.05
C ALA A 172 -3.11 13.89 4.35
N TRP A 173 -3.22 13.47 5.61
CA TRP A 173 -4.21 12.48 6.06
C TRP A 173 -5.64 12.89 5.65
N ARG A 174 -6.04 14.15 5.91
CA ARG A 174 -7.36 14.66 5.51
C ARG A 174 -7.55 14.70 3.99
N ALA A 175 -6.49 15.04 3.25
CA ALA A 175 -6.57 15.08 1.79
C ALA A 175 -6.87 13.68 1.22
N LEU A 176 -6.31 12.62 1.79
CA LEU A 176 -6.48 11.25 1.30
C LEU A 176 -7.84 10.62 1.58
N GLN A 177 -8.63 11.17 2.53
CA GLN A 177 -9.88 10.57 2.99
C GLN A 177 -10.92 10.32 1.88
N PRO A 178 -11.20 11.24 0.94
CA PRO A 178 -12.20 10.99 -0.10
C PRO A 178 -11.89 9.75 -0.95
N LEU A 179 -10.61 9.57 -1.32
CA LEU A 179 -10.19 8.38 -2.06
C LEU A 179 -10.28 7.13 -1.18
N ARG A 180 -9.80 7.20 0.07
CA ARG A 180 -9.87 6.08 1.01
C ARG A 180 -11.29 5.59 1.23
N GLU A 181 -12.23 6.52 1.45
CA GLU A 181 -13.64 6.21 1.70
C GLU A 181 -14.30 5.57 0.47
N ASP A 182 -14.06 6.11 -0.73
CA ASP A 182 -14.58 5.53 -1.98
C ASP A 182 -14.00 4.14 -2.25
N LEU A 183 -12.70 3.92 -1.97
CA LEU A 183 -12.07 2.60 -2.08
C LEU A 183 -12.66 1.62 -1.06
N ALA A 184 -12.74 2.01 0.21
CA ALA A 184 -13.24 1.18 1.30
C ALA A 184 -14.71 0.76 1.12
N ALA A 185 -15.51 1.56 0.41
CA ALA A 185 -16.91 1.24 0.10
C ALA A 185 -17.05 0.06 -0.87
N VAL A 186 -16.03 -0.21 -1.70
CA VAL A 186 -16.04 -1.27 -2.73
C VAL A 186 -15.10 -2.41 -2.37
N VAL A 187 -13.98 -2.07 -1.71
CA VAL A 187 -12.91 -2.97 -1.29
C VAL A 187 -12.68 -2.73 0.20
N PRO A 188 -13.42 -3.43 1.08
CA PRO A 188 -13.26 -3.25 2.51
C PRO A 188 -11.79 -3.48 2.93
N PRO A 189 -11.22 -2.63 3.79
CA PRO A 189 -9.86 -2.81 4.26
C PRO A 189 -9.74 -4.11 5.03
N THR A 190 -8.65 -4.81 4.83
CA THR A 190 -8.36 -6.10 5.47
C THR A 190 -7.99 -5.93 6.94
N THR A 191 -7.39 -4.80 7.31
CA THR A 191 -7.00 -4.46 8.68
C THR A 191 -7.74 -3.23 9.18
N PRO A 192 -8.27 -3.24 10.42
CA PRO A 192 -8.87 -2.06 11.01
C PRO A 192 -7.79 -0.98 11.21
N ILE A 193 -7.98 0.16 10.56
CA ILE A 193 -7.11 1.34 10.67
C ILE A 193 -7.31 1.99 12.04
N CYS A 194 -6.21 2.40 12.67
CA CYS A 194 -6.26 3.12 13.94
C CYS A 194 -6.68 4.59 13.72
N ASP A 195 -7.97 4.83 13.48
CA ASP A 195 -8.49 6.19 13.30
C ASP A 195 -8.78 6.85 14.66
N SER A 196 -7.84 7.68 15.14
CA SER A 196 -8.09 8.45 16.36
C SER A 196 -9.13 9.56 16.12
N PRO A 197 -9.98 9.92 17.11
CA PRO A 197 -10.92 11.04 16.99
C PRO A 197 -10.21 12.42 17.03
N SER A 198 -8.88 12.44 17.17
CA SER A 198 -8.10 13.67 17.27
C SER A 198 -8.09 14.43 15.95
N ARG A 199 -8.12 15.78 16.04
CA ARG A 199 -7.90 16.67 14.89
C ARG A 199 -6.46 16.68 14.41
N ARG A 200 -5.52 16.34 15.31
CA ARG A 200 -4.09 16.17 15.00
C ARG A 200 -3.81 14.69 14.82
N LYS A 201 -3.22 14.35 13.69
CA LYS A 201 -2.91 13.01 13.23
C LYS A 201 -1.42 12.76 13.34
N SER A 202 -1.08 11.53 13.68
CA SER A 202 0.28 11.01 13.78
C SER A 202 0.81 10.56 12.41
N THR A 203 2.13 10.45 12.28
CA THR A 203 2.79 9.84 11.11
C THR A 203 2.30 8.42 10.89
N MET A 204 2.08 7.67 11.98
CA MET A 204 1.47 6.35 12.00
C MET A 204 0.10 6.32 11.31
N GLU A 205 -0.83 7.21 11.70
CA GLU A 205 -2.17 7.27 11.10
C GLU A 205 -2.12 7.61 9.60
N LEU A 206 -1.17 8.46 9.19
CA LEU A 206 -0.94 8.77 7.79
C LEU A 206 -0.41 7.57 7.02
N HIS A 207 0.63 6.91 7.55
CA HIS A 207 1.21 5.70 6.98
C HIS A 207 0.16 4.60 6.78
N GLN A 208 -0.60 4.26 7.83
CA GLN A 208 -1.67 3.26 7.73
C GLN A 208 -2.76 3.64 6.72
N THR A 209 -3.01 4.94 6.51
CA THR A 209 -3.93 5.40 5.47
C THR A 209 -3.37 5.16 4.06
N ASP A 210 -2.08 5.45 3.83
CA ASP A 210 -1.42 5.19 2.56
C ASP A 210 -1.38 3.68 2.25
N VAL A 211 -1.04 2.86 3.24
CA VAL A 211 -1.05 1.39 3.13
C VAL A 211 -2.44 0.87 2.75
N ALA A 212 -3.50 1.32 3.43
CA ALA A 212 -4.86 0.90 3.11
C ALA A 212 -5.29 1.27 1.68
N ILE A 213 -4.88 2.43 1.19
CA ILE A 213 -5.13 2.86 -0.20
C ILE A 213 -4.36 1.96 -1.17
N ARG A 214 -3.09 1.68 -0.90
CA ARG A 214 -2.22 0.82 -1.72
C ARG A 214 -2.74 -0.62 -1.80
N ASP A 215 -3.16 -1.18 -0.68
CA ASP A 215 -3.80 -2.51 -0.61
C ASP A 215 -5.08 -2.56 -1.45
N SER A 216 -5.92 -1.52 -1.36
CA SER A 216 -7.13 -1.43 -2.17
C SER A 216 -6.81 -1.36 -3.67
N ILE A 217 -5.76 -0.61 -4.05
CA ILE A 217 -5.27 -0.52 -5.44
C ILE A 217 -4.77 -1.89 -5.93
N LEU A 218 -4.05 -2.64 -5.10
CA LEU A 218 -3.57 -3.98 -5.43
C LEU A 218 -4.75 -4.93 -5.70
N GLN A 219 -5.77 -4.92 -4.85
CA GLN A 219 -6.97 -5.73 -5.03
C GLN A 219 -7.83 -5.32 -6.23
N LEU A 220 -7.69 -4.08 -6.72
CA LEU A 220 -8.35 -3.60 -7.93
C LEU A 220 -7.60 -3.93 -9.23
N ARG A 221 -6.38 -4.46 -9.15
CA ARG A 221 -5.56 -4.77 -10.34
C ARG A 221 -6.27 -5.62 -11.40
N PRO A 222 -7.04 -6.67 -11.06
CA PRO A 222 -7.76 -7.45 -12.06
C PRO A 222 -8.77 -6.63 -12.88
N TYR A 223 -9.17 -5.46 -12.40
CA TYR A 223 -10.13 -4.56 -13.02
C TYR A 223 -9.49 -3.41 -13.81
N PHE A 224 -8.15 -3.27 -13.79
CA PHE A 224 -7.49 -2.21 -14.56
C PHE A 224 -7.62 -2.45 -16.07
N ARG A 225 -7.97 -1.38 -16.77
CA ARG A 225 -8.10 -1.30 -18.23
C ARG A 225 -7.30 -0.12 -18.75
N ASP A 226 -7.03 -0.09 -20.05
CA ASP A 226 -6.44 1.08 -20.68
C ASP A 226 -7.38 2.29 -20.56
N VAL A 227 -6.79 3.48 -20.37
CA VAL A 227 -7.55 4.72 -20.24
C VAL A 227 -8.24 5.04 -21.57
N ASP A 228 -9.56 5.17 -21.55
CA ASP A 228 -10.35 5.54 -22.74
C ASP A 228 -9.94 6.97 -23.20
N PRO A 229 -9.51 7.14 -24.47
CA PRO A 229 -9.18 8.45 -25.02
C PRO A 229 -10.30 9.49 -24.88
N GLU A 230 -11.57 9.08 -24.94
CA GLU A 230 -12.70 10.00 -24.78
C GLU A 230 -12.85 10.48 -23.33
N GLN A 231 -12.56 9.64 -22.33
CA GLN A 231 -12.52 10.07 -20.93
C GLN A 231 -11.42 11.10 -20.70
N MET A 232 -10.23 10.84 -21.25
CA MET A 232 -9.13 11.81 -21.19
C MET A 232 -9.48 13.13 -21.88
N ALA A 233 -10.12 13.08 -23.07
CA ALA A 233 -10.60 14.27 -23.77
C ALA A 233 -11.67 15.03 -22.97
N GLN A 234 -12.52 14.32 -22.22
CA GLN A 234 -13.50 14.95 -21.32
C GLN A 234 -12.83 15.64 -20.13
N CYS A 235 -11.75 15.08 -19.56
CA CYS A 235 -10.95 15.76 -18.53
C CYS A 235 -10.36 17.07 -19.07
N HIS A 236 -9.72 17.04 -20.25
CA HIS A 236 -9.14 18.24 -20.89
C HIS A 236 -10.18 19.33 -21.20
N ARG A 237 -11.43 18.95 -21.50
CA ARG A 237 -12.53 19.92 -21.72
C ARG A 237 -13.02 20.55 -20.41
N SER A 238 -12.86 19.86 -19.29
CA SER A 238 -13.41 20.27 -17.99
C SER A 238 -12.41 21.12 -17.19
N GLU A 239 -11.13 20.78 -17.26
CA GLU A 239 -10.06 21.49 -16.54
C GLU A 239 -8.80 21.55 -17.40
N PHE A 240 -8.02 22.62 -17.23
CA PHE A 240 -6.71 22.74 -17.86
C PHE A 240 -5.70 21.83 -17.15
N ILE A 241 -5.05 20.94 -17.91
CA ILE A 241 -4.12 19.92 -17.41
C ILE A 241 -2.76 20.20 -18.02
N GLU A 242 -1.77 20.51 -17.18
CA GLU A 242 -0.39 20.68 -17.62
C GLU A 242 0.22 19.35 -18.09
N PRO A 243 1.18 19.35 -19.03
CA PRO A 243 1.78 18.12 -19.56
C PRO A 243 2.36 17.18 -18.49
N ASP A 244 2.93 17.73 -17.42
CA ASP A 244 3.50 16.97 -16.29
C ASP A 244 2.43 16.35 -15.38
N GLN A 245 1.20 16.85 -15.43
CA GLN A 245 0.05 16.34 -14.67
C GLN A 245 -0.67 15.19 -15.37
N ILE A 246 -0.52 15.07 -16.70
CA ILE A 246 -1.18 14.03 -17.51
C ILE A 246 -1.02 12.62 -16.94
N PRO A 247 0.17 12.16 -16.50
CA PRO A 247 0.32 10.83 -15.91
C PRO A 247 -0.56 10.63 -14.67
N CYS A 248 -0.64 11.64 -13.79
CA CYS A 248 -1.45 11.57 -12.57
C CYS A 248 -2.95 11.50 -12.89
N VAL A 249 -3.42 12.23 -13.91
CA VAL A 249 -4.81 12.17 -14.37
C VAL A 249 -5.12 10.78 -14.93
N LYS A 250 -4.23 10.21 -15.74
CA LYS A 250 -4.38 8.86 -16.29
C LYS A 250 -4.45 7.79 -15.19
N MET A 251 -3.57 7.88 -14.19
CA MET A 251 -3.60 7.01 -13.01
C MET A 251 -4.93 7.11 -12.26
N ALA A 252 -5.41 8.33 -12.01
CA ALA A 252 -6.68 8.58 -11.33
C ALA A 252 -7.89 8.05 -12.13
N LEU A 253 -7.91 8.24 -13.45
CA LEU A 253 -8.94 7.71 -14.34
C LEU A 253 -8.97 6.18 -14.35
N GLN A 254 -7.80 5.55 -14.49
CA GLN A 254 -7.68 4.10 -14.49
C GLN A 254 -8.19 3.50 -13.17
N LEU A 255 -7.82 4.12 -12.04
CA LEU A 255 -8.29 3.70 -10.72
C LEU A 255 -9.81 3.87 -10.56
N ALA A 256 -10.36 5.02 -10.97
CA ALA A 256 -11.80 5.28 -10.89
C ALA A 256 -12.62 4.32 -11.76
N GLU A 257 -12.13 3.95 -12.95
CA GLU A 257 -12.80 3.00 -13.83
C GLU A 257 -12.77 1.57 -13.27
N ALA A 258 -11.63 1.14 -12.71
CA ALA A 258 -11.53 -0.16 -12.06
C ALA A 258 -12.44 -0.25 -10.83
N LEU A 259 -12.44 0.79 -10.00
CA LEU A 259 -13.33 0.89 -8.85
C LEU A 259 -14.81 0.80 -9.26
N ALA A 260 -15.20 1.54 -10.31
CA ALA A 260 -16.56 1.51 -10.82
C ALA A 260 -16.94 0.16 -11.43
N SER A 261 -15.99 -0.52 -12.10
CA SER A 261 -16.22 -1.86 -12.67
C SER A 261 -16.45 -2.89 -11.57
N ARG A 262 -15.62 -2.87 -10.52
CA ARG A 262 -15.78 -3.76 -9.35
C ARG A 262 -17.09 -3.47 -8.62
N ALA A 263 -17.43 -2.20 -8.40
CA ALA A 263 -18.69 -1.80 -7.76
C ALA A 263 -19.94 -2.23 -8.55
N ALA A 264 -19.84 -2.28 -9.88
CA ALA A 264 -20.92 -2.75 -10.76
C ALA A 264 -21.03 -4.29 -10.84
N GLY A 265 -20.13 -5.03 -10.19
CA GLY A 265 -20.09 -6.50 -10.28
C GLY A 265 -19.65 -7.01 -11.65
N GLU A 266 -18.93 -6.21 -12.44
CA GLU A 266 -18.35 -6.67 -13.69
C GLU A 266 -17.30 -7.77 -13.42
N PRO A 267 -17.08 -8.70 -14.35
CA PRO A 267 -15.96 -9.63 -14.22
C PRO A 267 -14.61 -8.90 -14.41
N PRO A 268 -13.52 -9.42 -13.84
CA PRO A 268 -12.17 -8.96 -14.13
C PRO A 268 -11.85 -8.92 -15.62
N ALA A 269 -10.90 -8.07 -16.00
CA ALA A 269 -10.40 -8.05 -17.36
C ALA A 269 -9.67 -9.35 -17.70
N GLN A 270 -9.89 -9.88 -18.92
CA GLN A 270 -9.15 -11.07 -19.40
C GLN A 270 -7.65 -10.81 -19.49
N THR A 271 -7.28 -9.58 -19.86
CA THR A 271 -5.90 -9.08 -19.83
C THR A 271 -5.91 -7.74 -19.12
N PRO A 272 -5.67 -7.70 -17.80
CA PRO A 272 -5.64 -6.46 -17.04
C PRO A 272 -4.51 -5.55 -17.52
N ALA A 273 -4.80 -4.26 -17.65
CA ALA A 273 -3.78 -3.27 -17.95
C ALA A 273 -2.82 -3.11 -16.75
N ILE A 274 -1.55 -2.84 -17.03
CA ILE A 274 -0.58 -2.57 -15.97
C ILE A 274 -1.01 -1.31 -15.21
N SER A 275 -1.00 -1.40 -13.88
CA SER A 275 -1.26 -0.27 -13.01
C SER A 275 -0.25 0.84 -13.27
N LEU A 276 -0.72 2.02 -13.68
CA LEU A 276 0.15 3.19 -13.85
C LEU A 276 0.77 3.65 -12.50
N LEU A 277 0.17 3.28 -11.37
CA LEU A 277 0.68 3.54 -10.01
C LEU A 277 1.86 2.65 -9.63
N ALA A 278 1.94 1.44 -10.19
CA ALA A 278 2.99 0.46 -9.93
C ALA A 278 4.35 0.82 -10.54
N MET A 279 4.37 1.68 -11.57
CA MET A 279 5.58 1.97 -12.33
C MET A 279 6.54 2.96 -11.66
N ARG A 280 6.21 3.48 -10.48
CA ARG A 280 7.02 4.51 -9.80
C ARG A 280 7.71 3.91 -8.58
N ARG A 281 9.05 3.93 -8.61
CA ARG A 281 9.87 3.61 -7.44
C ARG A 281 9.72 4.73 -6.41
N LEU A 282 9.21 4.41 -5.23
CA LEU A 282 9.03 5.34 -4.12
C LEU A 282 9.70 4.69 -2.91
N ALA A 283 10.72 5.37 -2.38
CA ALA A 283 11.66 4.80 -1.43
C ALA A 283 11.23 5.01 0.03
N ASP A 284 10.39 6.01 0.28
CA ASP A 284 9.95 6.39 1.62
C ASP A 284 8.47 6.82 1.65
N LEU A 285 7.97 7.03 2.86
CA LEU A 285 6.61 7.47 3.13
C LEU A 285 6.30 8.84 2.50
N GLU A 286 7.24 9.78 2.50
CA GLU A 286 6.99 11.12 1.98
C GLU A 286 6.73 11.08 0.48
N ASP A 287 7.52 10.31 -0.26
CA ASP A 287 7.37 10.07 -1.68
C ASP A 287 6.04 9.35 -2.00
N ASP A 288 5.67 8.35 -1.18
CA ASP A 288 4.41 7.61 -1.33
C ASP A 288 3.19 8.51 -1.11
N THR A 289 3.14 9.20 0.04
CA THR A 289 2.09 10.18 0.37
C THR A 289 2.01 11.27 -0.71
N ALA A 290 3.15 11.77 -1.21
CA ALA A 290 3.17 12.81 -2.24
C ALA A 290 2.55 12.32 -3.55
N GLN A 291 2.79 11.08 -3.96
CA GLN A 291 2.13 10.50 -5.14
C GLN A 291 0.62 10.40 -4.93
N MET A 292 0.19 9.87 -3.78
CA MET A 292 -1.24 9.74 -3.46
C MET A 292 -1.94 11.09 -3.48
N ARG A 293 -1.34 12.12 -2.91
CA ARG A 293 -1.89 13.48 -2.93
C ARG A 293 -2.01 14.07 -4.33
N ARG A 294 -1.07 13.77 -5.24
CA ARG A 294 -1.15 14.20 -6.65
C ARG A 294 -2.30 13.49 -7.38
N LEU A 295 -2.52 12.21 -7.10
CA LEU A 295 -3.64 11.45 -7.66
C LEU A 295 -4.98 11.99 -7.14
N VAL A 296 -5.10 12.12 -5.82
CA VAL A 296 -6.32 12.55 -5.12
C VAL A 296 -6.79 13.93 -5.58
N ARG A 297 -5.88 14.82 -5.96
CA ARG A 297 -6.24 16.13 -6.53
C ARG A 297 -7.19 16.00 -7.72
N TRP A 298 -7.05 14.97 -8.53
CA TRP A 298 -7.88 14.74 -9.72
C TRP A 298 -9.12 13.88 -9.43
N TRP A 299 -9.23 13.30 -8.23
CA TRP A 299 -10.29 12.36 -7.86
C TRP A 299 -11.72 12.88 -8.10
N PRO A 300 -12.08 14.13 -7.72
CA PRO A 300 -13.41 14.66 -7.99
C PRO A 300 -13.73 14.79 -9.49
N LEU A 301 -12.73 15.17 -10.31
CA LEU A 301 -12.91 15.30 -11.75
C LEU A 301 -13.11 13.95 -12.43
N VAL A 302 -12.23 12.99 -12.14
CA VAL A 302 -12.23 11.68 -12.83
C VAL A 302 -13.45 10.84 -12.46
N THR A 303 -13.88 10.88 -11.19
CA THR A 303 -15.09 10.16 -10.75
C THR A 303 -16.34 10.69 -11.46
N GLU A 304 -16.46 12.01 -11.63
CA GLU A 304 -17.56 12.61 -12.40
C GLU A 304 -17.51 12.25 -13.90
N VAL A 305 -16.31 12.19 -14.49
CA VAL A 305 -16.14 11.74 -15.89
C VAL A 305 -16.58 10.29 -16.07
N VAL A 306 -16.15 9.39 -15.17
CA VAL A 306 -16.51 7.97 -15.19
C VAL A 306 -18.02 7.79 -14.99
N LYS A 307 -18.63 8.44 -13.99
CA LYS A 307 -20.09 8.40 -13.74
C LYS A 307 -20.90 8.84 -14.97
N LYS A 308 -20.52 9.96 -15.61
CA LYS A 308 -21.21 10.49 -16.81
C LYS A 308 -21.10 9.58 -18.03
N ARG A 309 -20.00 8.82 -18.14
CA ARG A 309 -19.83 7.85 -19.24
C ARG A 309 -20.69 6.63 -19.00
N ARG A 310 -20.66 6.06 -17.79
CA ARG A 310 -21.45 4.87 -17.43
C ARG A 310 -22.95 5.12 -17.55
N GLY A 311 -23.45 6.24 -17.04
CA GLY A 311 -24.86 6.62 -17.22
C GLY A 311 -25.29 6.84 -18.68
N ARG A 312 -24.36 7.19 -19.60
CA ARG A 312 -24.63 7.26 -21.04
C ARG A 312 -24.69 5.89 -21.69
N ILE A 313 -23.88 4.93 -21.23
CA ILE A 313 -23.89 3.55 -21.72
C ILE A 313 -25.21 2.88 -21.33
N ASP A 314 -25.61 2.98 -20.06
CA ASP A 314 -26.87 2.38 -19.57
C ASP A 314 -28.11 2.96 -20.28
N GLY A 315 -28.08 4.25 -20.63
CA GLY A 315 -29.16 4.91 -21.37
C GLY A 315 -29.19 4.63 -22.87
N ALA A 316 -28.14 4.04 -23.45
CA ALA A 316 -28.05 3.73 -24.89
C ALA A 316 -28.45 2.28 -25.23
N VAL A 317 -28.67 1.43 -24.21
CA VAL A 317 -29.04 0.01 -24.35
C VAL A 317 -30.56 -0.21 -24.19
N VAL A 318 -31.35 0.87 -24.11
CA VAL A 318 -32.82 0.86 -23.99
C VAL A 318 -33.51 1.26 -25.29
#